data_AF-A0A819ZYS6-F1
#
_entry.id   AF-A0A819ZYS6-F1
#
_cell.length_a   1.000
_cell.length_b   1.000
_cell.length_c   1.000
_cell.angle_alpha   90.00
_cell.angle_beta   90.00
_cell.angle_gamma   90.00
#
_symmetry.space_group_name_H-M   'P 1'
#
loop_
_entity.id
_entity.type
_entity.pdbx_description
1 polymer ?
#
loop_
_entity_poly.entity_id
_entity_poly.type
_entity_poly.pdbx_seq_one_letter_code
_entity_poly.pdbx_strand_id
1 'polypeptide(L)'
;MPLKVRNLLEQVGDELILKIQLGRRPLKCQKLLLKMANYLTDSKFADKQLELGYDEIYHTYLLITIENNHGFNVLQHITENAPKTTTGRTVLVLEKTMRIGLRYPIIPDEMIDLYDIPLTPNKPLALNQLISTALHAGKDFFIYDAGENNMCQTFVKHFIECNGLIPNIVDQATLDALEPMDAKALISTLGGRSKIVKGATDLAAAYLWHIHRTYTFFIRIGIPGPSPTFFFGNLMELMERKRFTLSIKEWTKKYGRIFGYFEGHTPILVVSDPNILQDIFIKSFSNFHSHRPIAFDDPHMKSCHLFNAQSLRWKRQRFIINPTFSSAKLKQMSSLINRSVTALMKKLTEQYQSGQSFDIYAFLKRFTMDTIW
;
A
#
# COMPACT_ATOMS: atom_id res chain seq x y z
N MET A 1 -15.06 24.87 32.26
CA MET A 1 -14.44 23.57 32.60
C MET A 1 -15.49 22.44 32.45
N PRO A 2 -15.16 21.24 31.94
CA PRO A 2 -16.12 20.12 31.90
C PRO A 2 -16.53 19.66 33.30
N LEU A 3 -17.77 19.19 33.43
CA LEU A 3 -18.32 18.66 34.69
C LEU A 3 -17.43 17.56 35.31
N LYS A 4 -16.91 16.66 34.46
CA LYS A 4 -16.03 15.56 34.88
C LYS A 4 -14.71 16.03 35.52
N VAL A 5 -14.13 17.12 35.03
CA VAL A 5 -12.85 17.65 35.56
C VAL A 5 -13.10 18.44 36.84
N ARG A 6 -14.25 19.13 36.94
CA ARG A 6 -14.66 19.83 38.16
C ARG A 6 -14.87 18.85 39.31
N ASN A 7 -15.61 17.76 39.07
CA ASN A 7 -15.83 16.72 40.08
C ASN A 7 -14.52 16.06 40.53
N LEU A 8 -13.56 15.86 39.60
CA LEU A 8 -12.25 15.31 39.94
C LEU A 8 -11.41 16.29 40.77
N LEU A 9 -11.42 17.58 40.43
CA LEU A 9 -10.73 18.61 41.21
C LEU A 9 -11.33 18.79 42.62
N GLU A 10 -12.64 18.66 42.76
CA GLU A 10 -13.31 18.70 44.07
C GLU A 10 -12.92 17.51 44.97
N GLN A 11 -12.42 16.41 44.38
CA GLN A 11 -12.08 15.18 45.10
C GLN A 11 -10.59 14.99 45.38
N VAL A 12 -9.72 15.33 44.41
CA VAL A 12 -8.26 15.12 44.51
C VAL A 12 -7.46 16.40 44.23
N GLY A 13 -8.11 17.56 44.21
CA GLY A 13 -7.48 18.83 43.88
C GLY A 13 -6.41 19.27 44.87
N ASP A 14 -6.57 18.97 46.16
CA ASP A 14 -5.64 19.36 47.22
C ASP A 14 -4.45 18.40 47.38
N GLU A 15 -4.46 17.27 46.65
CA GLU A 15 -3.37 16.30 46.69
C GLU A 15 -2.10 16.84 46.02
N LEU A 16 -0.95 16.48 46.59
CA LEU A 16 0.35 16.91 46.12
C LEU A 16 0.80 16.10 44.90
N ILE A 17 1.36 16.81 43.93
CA ILE A 17 1.97 16.21 42.74
C ILE A 17 3.34 15.65 43.11
N LEU A 18 3.52 14.35 42.88
CA LEU A 18 4.78 13.63 43.10
C LEU A 18 5.67 13.66 41.85
N LYS A 19 5.08 13.59 40.66
CA LYS A 19 5.82 13.50 39.40
C LYS A 19 5.01 14.06 38.25
N ILE A 20 5.65 14.82 37.36
CA ILE A 20 5.10 15.20 36.05
C ILE A 20 5.99 14.60 34.97
N GLN A 21 5.39 13.95 33.97
CA GLN A 21 6.11 13.42 32.82
C GLN A 21 5.44 13.86 31.52
N LEU A 22 6.23 14.13 30.50
CA LEU A 22 5.80 14.36 29.13
C LEU A 22 5.76 13.03 28.39
N GLY A 23 4.61 12.66 27.83
CA GLY A 23 4.44 11.48 27.00
C GLY A 23 4.20 11.81 25.54
N ARG A 24 4.79 11.02 24.63
CA ARG A 24 4.60 11.12 23.18
C ARG A 24 4.17 9.78 22.58
N ARG A 25 3.14 9.80 21.73
CA ARG A 25 2.61 8.61 21.05
C ARG A 25 2.46 8.82 19.54
N PRO A 26 2.94 7.90 18.67
CA PRO A 26 2.84 8.06 17.22
C PRO A 26 1.39 7.94 16.68
N LEU A 27 1.04 8.74 15.66
CA LEU A 27 -0.29 8.73 15.03
C LEU A 27 -0.50 7.50 14.11
N LYS A 28 -1.67 6.85 14.22
CA LYS A 28 -1.97 5.56 13.54
C LYS A 28 -1.96 5.62 12.00
N CYS A 29 -2.34 6.75 11.38
CA CYS A 29 -2.40 6.90 9.92
C CYS A 29 -1.02 6.79 9.23
N GLN A 30 0.07 6.80 10.00
CA GLN A 30 1.43 6.92 9.48
C GLN A 30 2.21 5.59 9.45
N LYS A 31 1.67 4.47 9.94
CA LYS A 31 2.37 3.16 9.85
C LYS A 31 2.77 2.79 8.41
N LEU A 32 2.00 3.24 7.41
CA LEU A 32 2.30 3.00 6.00
C LEU A 32 3.35 3.98 5.46
N LEU A 33 3.19 5.28 5.72
CA LEU A 33 4.13 6.33 5.29
C LEU A 33 5.52 6.16 5.93
N LEU A 34 5.58 5.82 7.22
CA LEU A 34 6.83 5.52 7.93
C LEU A 34 7.52 4.26 7.39
N LYS A 35 6.75 3.22 7.02
CA LYS A 35 7.31 2.03 6.36
C LYS A 35 7.90 2.37 5.00
N MET A 36 7.23 3.20 4.21
CA MET A 36 7.74 3.66 2.91
C MET A 36 8.99 4.55 3.09
N ALA A 37 8.98 5.47 4.04
CA ALA A 37 10.11 6.33 4.34
C ALA A 37 11.32 5.53 4.85
N ASN A 38 11.13 4.59 5.78
CA ASN A 38 12.19 3.70 6.26
C ASN A 38 12.72 2.80 5.15
N TYR A 39 11.86 2.28 4.28
CA TYR A 39 12.30 1.51 3.10
C TYR A 39 13.16 2.35 2.15
N LEU A 40 12.76 3.59 1.87
CA LEU A 40 13.49 4.50 0.99
C LEU A 40 14.80 5.03 1.61
N THR A 41 14.94 4.96 2.93
CA THR A 41 16.08 5.52 3.67
C THR A 41 16.95 4.48 4.35
N ASP A 42 16.69 3.19 4.09
CA ASP A 42 17.42 2.06 4.67
C ASP A 42 17.39 2.07 6.21
N SER A 43 16.18 2.24 6.76
CA SER A 43 15.87 2.33 8.20
C SER A 43 16.42 3.55 8.96
N LYS A 44 17.28 4.38 8.35
CA LYS A 44 17.90 5.57 8.98
C LYS A 44 16.90 6.68 9.35
N PHE A 45 15.68 6.63 8.85
CA PHE A 45 14.63 7.59 9.20
C PHE A 45 14.06 7.33 10.59
N ALA A 46 13.95 6.07 11.02
CA ALA A 46 13.51 5.72 12.37
C ALA A 46 14.49 6.19 13.45
N ASP A 47 15.79 6.00 13.24
CA ASP A 47 16.83 6.41 14.21
C ASP A 47 16.83 7.94 14.41
N LYS A 48 16.66 8.68 13.32
CA LYS A 48 16.65 10.15 13.32
C LYS A 48 15.32 10.73 13.81
N GLN A 49 14.26 9.92 13.85
CA GLN A 49 12.96 10.27 14.42
C GLN A 49 13.01 10.37 15.95
N LEU A 50 13.78 9.48 16.59
CA LEU A 50 14.02 9.48 18.04
C LEU A 50 14.89 10.66 18.48
N GLU A 51 15.86 11.07 17.67
CA GLU A 51 16.75 12.21 17.98
C GLU A 51 16.08 13.59 17.85
N LEU A 52 15.04 13.73 17.03
CA LEU A 52 14.54 15.04 16.60
C LEU A 52 13.11 15.37 17.04
N GLY A 53 12.47 14.50 17.83
CA GLY A 53 11.28 14.87 18.59
C GLY A 53 10.10 15.44 17.79
N TYR A 54 9.80 14.84 16.64
CA TYR A 54 8.90 15.38 15.61
C TYR A 54 7.43 15.60 16.03
N ASP A 55 6.88 16.77 15.71
CA ASP A 55 5.52 17.18 16.13
C ASP A 55 4.38 16.66 15.21
N GLU A 56 4.63 16.51 13.90
CA GLU A 56 3.59 15.98 12.98
C GLU A 56 3.35 14.47 13.10
N ILE A 57 4.13 13.79 13.93
CA ILE A 57 4.17 12.32 14.00
C ILE A 57 3.60 11.81 15.33
N TYR A 58 3.64 12.63 16.39
CA TYR A 58 3.29 12.22 17.75
C TYR A 58 2.16 13.07 18.34
N HIS A 59 1.29 12.43 19.11
CA HIS A 59 0.37 13.07 20.03
C HIS A 59 1.05 13.24 21.39
N THR A 60 1.11 14.49 21.88
CA THR A 60 1.78 14.84 23.14
C THR A 60 0.78 15.08 24.26
N TYR A 61 1.07 14.53 25.44
CA TYR A 61 0.24 14.62 26.64
C TYR A 61 1.11 14.66 27.91
N LEU A 62 0.53 15.06 29.04
CA LEU A 62 1.21 15.06 30.34
C LEU A 62 0.68 13.93 31.23
N LEU A 63 1.59 13.24 31.92
CA LEU A 63 1.29 12.30 32.98
C LEU A 63 1.59 12.97 34.32
N ILE A 64 0.60 13.05 35.20
CA ILE A 64 0.71 13.66 36.52
C ILE A 64 0.46 12.58 37.55
N THR A 65 1.44 12.32 38.41
CA THR A 65 1.33 11.36 39.51
C THR A 65 1.08 12.11 40.80
N ILE A 66 0.03 11.72 41.52
CA ILE A 66 -0.36 12.26 42.84
C ILE A 66 -0.30 11.17 43.91
N GLU A 67 -0.06 11.57 45.16
CA GLU A 67 -0.17 10.69 46.32
C GLU A 67 -1.65 10.41 46.62
N ASN A 68 -2.01 9.16 46.91
CA ASN A 68 -3.41 8.79 47.14
C ASN A 68 -3.62 8.52 48.63
N ASN A 69 -3.91 9.57 49.41
CA ASN A 69 -4.14 9.45 50.85
C ASN A 69 -5.58 9.08 51.20
N HIS A 70 -6.50 9.26 50.25
CA HIS A 70 -7.85 8.74 50.34
C HIS A 70 -7.87 7.34 49.74
N GLY A 71 -8.15 6.31 50.54
CA GLY A 71 -8.28 4.89 50.12
C GLY A 71 -9.45 4.62 49.16
N PHE A 72 -9.63 5.49 48.16
CA PHE A 72 -10.73 5.58 47.24
C PHE A 72 -10.25 5.18 45.85
N ASN A 73 -11.01 4.29 45.22
CA ASN A 73 -10.69 3.76 43.92
C ASN A 73 -11.26 4.69 42.83
N VAL A 74 -10.55 5.77 42.53
CA VAL A 74 -10.91 6.78 41.50
C VAL A 74 -11.22 6.13 40.13
N LEU A 75 -10.76 4.90 39.91
CA LEU A 75 -10.96 4.05 38.73
C LEU A 75 -12.44 3.81 38.35
N GLN A 76 -13.38 3.79 39.30
CA GLN A 76 -14.77 3.40 39.02
C GLN A 76 -15.64 4.52 38.42
N HIS A 77 -15.30 5.79 38.63
CA HIS A 77 -16.15 6.92 38.21
C HIS A 77 -15.82 7.50 36.83
N ILE A 78 -14.66 7.15 36.25
CA ILE A 78 -14.20 7.70 34.94
C ILE A 78 -14.33 6.67 33.81
N THR A 79 -14.22 5.37 34.12
CA THR A 79 -14.33 4.25 33.17
C THR A 79 -14.84 3.00 33.87
N GLU A 80 -15.97 2.44 33.41
CA GLU A 80 -16.66 1.31 34.07
C GLU A 80 -15.83 0.01 34.17
N ASN A 81 -14.69 -0.09 33.47
CA ASN A 81 -13.90 -1.32 33.32
C ASN A 81 -12.44 -1.23 33.81
N ALA A 82 -12.12 -0.33 34.74
CA ALA A 82 -10.73 -0.13 35.14
C ALA A 82 -10.26 -1.11 36.25
N PRO A 83 -9.06 -1.72 36.15
CA PRO A 83 -8.56 -2.73 37.10
C PRO A 83 -8.18 -2.10 38.45
N LYS A 84 -8.46 -2.80 39.57
CA LYS A 84 -8.12 -2.33 40.93
C LYS A 84 -6.60 -2.19 41.10
N THR A 85 -6.07 -0.98 41.25
CA THR A 85 -4.65 -0.76 41.58
C THR A 85 -4.42 -0.73 43.09
N THR A 86 -3.48 -1.54 43.56
CA THR A 86 -3.17 -1.80 44.98
C THR A 86 -2.10 -0.84 45.57
N THR A 87 -1.63 0.14 44.81
CA THR A 87 -0.59 1.08 45.23
C THR A 87 -1.20 2.44 45.54
N GLY A 88 -0.83 3.06 46.67
CA GLY A 88 -1.34 4.35 47.14
C GLY A 88 -0.91 5.57 46.30
N ARG A 89 -0.83 5.44 44.97
CA ARG A 89 -0.46 6.49 44.02
C ARG A 89 -1.39 6.44 42.82
N THR A 90 -1.84 7.60 42.35
CA THR A 90 -2.73 7.73 41.19
C THR A 90 -2.03 8.51 40.08
N VAL A 91 -2.08 7.99 38.84
CA VAL A 91 -1.53 8.66 37.66
C VAL A 91 -2.67 9.17 36.79
N LEU A 92 -2.58 10.42 36.38
CA LEU A 92 -3.55 11.12 35.55
C LEU A 92 -2.91 11.52 34.23
N VAL A 93 -3.56 11.21 33.12
CA VAL A 93 -3.23 11.72 31.78
C VAL A 93 -3.98 13.03 31.58
N LEU A 94 -3.24 14.10 31.33
CA LEU A 94 -3.75 15.39 30.89
C LEU A 94 -3.52 15.51 29.38
N GLU A 95 -4.61 15.48 28.62
CA GLU A 95 -4.59 15.58 27.17
C GLU A 95 -5.48 16.73 26.65
N LYS A 96 -5.10 17.29 25.50
CA LYS A 96 -5.90 18.27 24.77
C LYS A 96 -7.05 17.55 24.06
N THR A 97 -8.25 17.57 24.64
CA THR A 97 -9.50 17.30 23.89
C THR A 97 -10.29 18.60 23.71
N MET A 98 -11.46 18.61 23.05
CA MET A 98 -12.34 19.79 22.92
C MET A 98 -12.54 20.57 24.25
N ARG A 99 -12.24 19.93 25.40
CA ARG A 99 -12.02 20.53 26.72
C ARG A 99 -10.87 19.78 27.43
N ILE A 100 -10.27 20.33 28.50
CA ILE A 100 -9.28 19.62 29.33
C ILE A 100 -9.85 18.26 29.75
N GLY A 101 -9.17 17.16 29.47
CA GLY A 101 -9.58 15.81 29.86
C GLY A 101 -8.57 15.21 30.83
N LEU A 102 -9.05 14.69 31.96
CA LEU A 102 -8.27 13.87 32.88
C LEU A 102 -8.74 12.42 32.74
N ARG A 103 -7.82 11.51 32.41
CA ARG A 103 -8.10 10.07 32.24
C ARG A 103 -7.00 9.26 32.90
N TYR A 104 -7.28 8.05 33.39
CA TYR A 104 -6.22 7.16 33.86
C TYR A 104 -5.42 6.66 32.64
N PRO A 105 -4.08 6.50 32.73
CA PRO A 105 -3.31 5.97 31.63
C PRO A 105 -3.70 4.50 31.39
N ILE A 106 -4.29 4.22 30.23
CA ILE A 106 -4.11 2.91 29.62
C ILE A 106 -2.69 2.98 29.10
N ILE A 107 -1.71 2.40 29.80
CA ILE A 107 -0.32 2.31 29.32
C ILE A 107 -0.30 1.14 28.32
N PRO A 108 -0.39 1.35 27.00
CA PRO A 108 -0.19 0.27 26.05
C PRO A 108 1.31 0.19 25.78
N ASP A 109 1.78 -0.88 25.15
CA ASP A 109 3.12 -0.97 24.52
C ASP A 109 3.37 0.10 23.41
N GLU A 110 2.53 1.13 23.31
CA GLU A 110 2.52 2.20 22.32
C GLU A 110 3.03 3.56 22.83
N MET A 111 3.35 3.70 24.13
CA MET A 111 4.02 4.90 24.68
C MET A 111 5.53 4.73 24.49
N ILE A 112 6.09 5.33 23.44
CA ILE A 112 7.48 5.07 23.04
C ILE A 112 8.44 6.01 23.79
N ASP A 113 8.04 7.26 24.06
CA ASP A 113 8.91 8.26 24.68
C ASP A 113 8.25 8.91 25.91
N LEU A 114 8.98 8.90 27.04
CA LEU A 114 8.59 9.51 28.32
C LEU A 114 9.74 10.37 28.85
N TYR A 115 9.46 11.64 29.14
CA TYR A 115 10.44 12.58 29.67
C TYR A 115 9.99 13.13 31.03
N ASP A 116 10.91 13.23 31.98
CA ASP A 116 10.59 13.71 33.32
C ASP A 116 10.65 15.25 33.36
N ILE A 117 9.58 15.88 33.87
CA ILE A 117 9.54 17.32 34.10
C ILE A 117 9.74 17.55 35.60
N PRO A 118 10.95 17.98 36.02
CA PRO A 118 11.25 18.17 37.44
C PRO A 118 10.41 19.29 38.06
N LEU A 119 9.92 19.01 39.26
CA LEU A 119 9.18 19.97 40.07
C LEU A 119 10.13 20.98 40.72
N THR A 120 9.60 22.14 41.07
CA THR A 120 10.40 23.21 41.72
C THR A 120 10.81 22.75 43.12
N PRO A 121 12.12 22.74 43.44
CA PRO A 121 12.60 22.34 44.76
C PRO A 121 11.96 23.19 45.86
N ASN A 122 11.51 22.55 46.95
CA ASN A 122 10.92 23.19 48.13
C ASN A 122 9.62 24.00 47.90
N LYS A 123 8.94 23.81 46.76
CA LYS A 123 7.62 24.40 46.50
C LYS A 123 6.62 23.29 46.14
N PRO A 124 5.86 22.74 47.12
CA PRO A 124 4.87 21.71 46.83
C PRO A 124 3.78 22.28 45.93
N LEU A 125 3.42 21.53 44.88
CA LEU A 125 2.43 21.92 43.89
C LEU A 125 1.22 20.99 43.98
N ALA A 126 0.06 21.54 44.33
CA ALA A 126 -1.20 20.81 44.35
C ALA A 126 -1.86 20.79 42.97
N LEU A 127 -2.67 19.77 42.70
CA LEU A 127 -3.33 19.58 41.41
C LEU A 127 -4.30 20.72 41.06
N ASN A 128 -4.99 21.28 42.06
CA ASN A 128 -5.87 22.43 41.90
C ASN A 128 -5.10 23.70 41.51
N GLN A 129 -3.94 23.94 42.10
CA GLN A 129 -3.07 25.07 41.82
C GLN A 129 -2.52 24.97 40.39
N LEU A 130 -2.09 23.77 39.97
CA LEU A 130 -1.59 23.52 38.61
C LEU A 130 -2.66 23.83 37.55
N ILE A 131 -3.90 23.35 37.76
CA ILE A 131 -4.97 23.49 36.78
C ILE A 131 -5.59 24.90 36.80
N SER A 132 -5.75 25.51 37.98
CA SER A 132 -6.31 26.87 38.10
C SER A 132 -5.38 27.94 37.52
N THR A 133 -4.06 27.79 37.70
CA THR A 133 -3.05 28.69 37.12
C THR A 133 -3.12 28.68 35.59
N ALA A 134 -3.21 27.49 34.99
CA ALA A 134 -3.37 27.36 33.54
C ALA A 134 -4.69 27.96 33.00
N LEU A 135 -5.78 27.90 33.78
CA LEU A 135 -7.07 28.48 33.39
C LEU A 135 -7.08 30.02 33.42
N HIS A 136 -6.26 30.64 34.29
CA HIS A 136 -6.15 32.09 34.38
C HIS A 136 -5.32 32.72 33.23
N ALA A 137 -4.64 31.91 32.43
CA ALA A 137 -3.81 32.36 31.29
C ALA A 137 -4.62 32.90 30.09
N GLY A 138 -5.96 32.90 30.12
CA GLY A 138 -6.81 33.62 29.17
C GLY A 138 -7.25 32.84 27.92
N LYS A 139 -7.90 33.53 26.96
CA LYS A 139 -8.54 32.93 25.75
C LYS A 139 -7.53 32.41 24.71
N ASP A 140 -6.30 32.91 24.73
CA ASP A 140 -5.20 32.46 23.87
C ASP A 140 -4.79 31.00 24.16
N PHE A 141 -5.23 30.47 25.30
CA PHE A 141 -5.09 29.07 25.72
C PHE A 141 -6.00 28.08 24.96
N PHE A 142 -7.11 28.55 24.35
CA PHE A 142 -8.16 27.71 23.75
C PHE A 142 -8.33 27.90 22.23
N ILE A 143 -7.36 28.47 21.52
CA ILE A 143 -7.48 28.61 20.06
C ILE A 143 -7.42 27.20 19.44
N TYR A 144 -8.53 26.77 18.86
CA TYR A 144 -8.66 25.59 18.03
C TYR A 144 -9.12 26.04 16.65
N ASP A 145 -8.29 25.80 15.65
CA ASP A 145 -8.69 25.81 14.24
C ASP A 145 -8.61 24.36 13.73
N ALA A 146 -9.69 23.86 13.14
CA ALA A 146 -9.72 22.51 12.58
C ALA A 146 -8.93 22.41 11.26
N GLY A 147 -8.64 23.54 10.61
CA GLY A 147 -7.87 23.62 9.37
C GLY A 147 -6.35 23.53 9.55
N GLU A 148 -5.84 23.89 10.73
CA GLU A 148 -4.41 23.90 11.06
C GLU A 148 -4.14 22.86 12.18
N ASN A 149 -3.53 21.74 11.78
CA ASN A 149 -3.26 20.55 12.60
C ASN A 149 -2.94 20.78 14.10
N ASN A 150 -3.62 20.01 14.96
CA ASN A 150 -3.22 19.52 16.30
C ASN A 150 -2.09 20.24 17.06
N MET A 151 -2.36 21.44 17.59
CA MET A 151 -1.53 22.15 18.57
C MET A 151 -1.52 21.49 19.98
N CYS A 152 -1.21 20.20 20.11
CA CYS A 152 -1.10 19.51 21.40
C CYS A 152 0.23 19.82 22.12
N GLN A 153 1.32 19.98 21.39
CA GLN A 153 2.61 20.42 21.94
C GLN A 153 2.57 21.85 22.42
N THR A 154 2.02 22.78 21.63
CA THR A 154 1.81 24.17 22.05
C THR A 154 0.97 24.24 23.34
N PHE A 155 -0.04 23.38 23.47
CA PHE A 155 -0.85 23.28 24.68
C PHE A 155 -0.02 22.79 25.89
N VAL A 156 0.74 21.72 25.73
CA VAL A 156 1.57 21.16 26.81
C VAL A 156 2.70 22.13 27.19
N LYS A 157 3.36 22.74 26.20
CA LYS A 157 4.37 23.78 26.39
C LYS A 157 3.81 24.92 27.21
N HIS A 158 2.78 25.62 26.73
CA HIS A 158 2.13 26.73 27.44
C HIS A 158 1.65 26.34 28.84
N PHE A 159 1.15 25.11 29.02
CA PHE A 159 0.75 24.61 30.32
C PHE A 159 1.93 24.51 31.31
N ILE A 160 3.11 24.07 30.86
CA ILE A 160 4.35 24.03 31.63
C ILE A 160 4.88 25.46 31.88
N GLU A 161 4.82 26.34 30.88
CA GLU A 161 5.29 27.74 31.01
C GLU A 161 4.48 28.51 32.05
N CYS A 162 3.15 28.42 32.01
CA CYS A 162 2.25 29.11 32.94
C CYS A 162 2.46 28.68 34.39
N ASN A 163 2.90 27.44 34.60
CA ASN A 163 3.20 26.91 35.93
C ASN A 163 4.66 27.12 36.36
N GLY A 164 5.46 27.82 35.54
CA GLY A 164 6.85 28.15 35.85
C GLY A 164 7.78 26.92 35.90
N LEU A 165 7.44 25.86 35.17
CA LEU A 165 8.16 24.58 35.23
C LEU A 165 9.29 24.46 34.19
N ILE A 166 9.32 25.30 33.14
CA ILE A 166 10.39 25.28 32.12
C ILE A 166 11.80 25.41 32.72
N PRO A 167 12.07 26.37 33.63
CA PRO A 167 13.43 26.57 34.14
C PRO A 167 14.01 25.37 34.89
N ASN A 168 13.16 24.43 35.31
CA ASN A 168 13.61 23.21 35.98
C ASN A 168 14.09 22.15 34.99
N ILE A 169 13.70 22.25 33.71
CA ILE A 169 14.07 21.30 32.66
C ILE A 169 15.50 21.62 32.19
N VAL A 170 16.45 20.82 32.65
CA VAL A 170 17.88 20.94 32.27
C VAL A 170 18.22 20.07 31.06
N ASP A 171 17.41 19.04 30.80
CA ASP A 171 17.62 18.12 29.69
C ASP A 171 17.17 18.74 28.36
N GLN A 172 18.13 18.85 27.43
CA GLN A 172 17.90 19.41 26.11
C GLN A 172 16.88 18.56 25.32
N ALA A 173 16.88 17.23 25.48
CA ALA A 173 15.92 16.38 24.78
C ALA A 173 14.47 16.64 25.21
N THR A 174 14.26 16.96 26.49
CA THR A 174 12.95 17.36 27.03
C THR A 174 12.54 18.75 26.56
N LEU A 175 13.47 19.71 26.44
CA LEU A 175 13.19 21.04 25.88
C LEU A 175 12.86 20.97 24.38
N ASP A 176 13.64 20.21 23.62
CA ASP A 176 13.37 19.93 22.21
C ASP A 176 12.04 19.18 22.05
N ALA A 177 11.64 18.39 23.07
CA ALA A 177 10.35 17.72 23.07
C ALA A 177 9.14 18.64 23.33
N LEU A 178 9.36 19.89 23.76
CA LEU A 178 8.33 20.89 24.04
C LEU A 178 8.16 21.91 22.92
N GLU A 179 9.16 22.09 22.05
CA GLU A 179 9.10 23.05 20.95
C GLU A 179 8.23 22.55 19.79
N PRO A 180 7.21 23.32 19.34
CA PRO A 180 6.41 22.93 18.19
C PRO A 180 7.25 23.03 16.92
N MET A 181 7.54 21.88 16.28
CA MET A 181 8.35 21.86 15.06
C MET A 181 7.47 21.87 13.80
N ASP A 182 7.57 22.99 13.06
CA ASP A 182 6.94 23.24 11.77
C ASP A 182 7.36 22.17 10.73
N ALA A 183 6.44 21.75 9.87
CA ALA A 183 6.68 20.87 8.71
C ALA A 183 7.89 21.32 7.86
N LYS A 184 8.18 22.63 7.86
CA LYS A 184 9.37 23.21 7.22
C LYS A 184 10.69 22.71 7.80
N ALA A 185 10.77 22.42 9.10
CA ALA A 185 11.96 21.84 9.72
C ALA A 185 12.22 20.42 9.19
N LEU A 186 11.16 19.61 9.00
CA LEU A 186 11.21 18.27 8.40
C LEU A 186 11.64 18.31 6.93
N ILE A 187 11.19 19.32 6.17
CA ILE A 187 11.65 19.58 4.79
C ILE A 187 13.13 20.05 4.78
N SER A 188 13.56 20.79 5.81
CA SER A 188 14.93 21.31 5.92
C SER A 188 15.96 20.27 6.37
N THR A 189 15.59 19.32 7.24
CA THR A 189 16.41 18.14 7.57
C THR A 189 16.44 17.13 6.41
N LEU A 190 15.38 17.08 5.60
CA LEU A 190 15.42 16.49 4.26
C LEU A 190 16.21 17.35 3.25
N GLY A 191 16.66 18.56 3.61
CA GLY A 191 17.40 19.48 2.74
C GLY A 191 18.72 18.90 2.23
N GLY A 192 19.39 18.04 3.02
CA GLY A 192 20.54 17.24 2.58
C GLY A 192 20.19 16.13 1.56
N ARG A 193 18.90 15.83 1.38
CA ARG A 193 18.33 14.83 0.47
C ARG A 193 17.25 15.40 -0.46
N SER A 194 17.16 16.73 -0.58
CA SER A 194 16.27 17.42 -1.53
C SER A 194 16.46 16.89 -2.96
N LYS A 195 17.69 16.51 -3.32
CA LYS A 195 18.01 15.82 -4.58
C LYS A 195 17.38 14.44 -4.72
N ILE A 196 17.25 13.66 -3.64
CA ILE A 196 16.66 12.31 -3.65
C ILE A 196 15.13 12.42 -3.73
N VAL A 197 14.51 13.30 -2.95
CA VAL A 197 13.06 13.54 -3.00
C VAL A 197 12.67 14.13 -4.36
N LYS A 198 13.46 15.10 -4.86
CA LYS A 198 13.32 15.63 -6.22
C LYS A 198 13.53 14.52 -7.26
N GLY A 199 14.54 13.68 -7.12
CA GLY A 199 14.76 12.54 -8.01
C GLY A 199 13.58 11.56 -8.04
N ALA A 200 13.01 11.23 -6.87
CA ALA A 200 11.86 10.33 -6.78
C ALA A 200 10.59 10.96 -7.37
N THR A 201 10.36 12.25 -7.13
CA THR A 201 9.21 12.98 -7.71
C THR A 201 9.36 13.20 -9.22
N ASP A 202 10.56 13.53 -9.70
CA ASP A 202 10.89 13.62 -11.12
C ASP A 202 10.73 12.25 -11.82
N LEU A 203 11.17 11.16 -11.18
CA LEU A 203 10.97 9.79 -11.68
C LEU A 203 9.49 9.43 -11.74
N ALA A 204 8.71 9.76 -10.71
CA ALA A 204 7.27 9.52 -10.70
C ALA A 204 6.57 10.34 -11.79
N ALA A 205 6.92 11.62 -11.96
CA ALA A 205 6.39 12.47 -13.01
C ALA A 205 6.77 11.96 -14.41
N ALA A 206 8.02 11.56 -14.61
CA ALA A 206 8.50 10.96 -15.85
C ALA A 206 7.77 9.64 -16.16
N TYR A 207 7.54 8.79 -15.16
CA TYR A 207 6.79 7.55 -15.29
C TYR A 207 5.31 7.79 -15.63
N LEU A 208 4.65 8.73 -14.93
CA LEU A 208 3.27 9.12 -15.22
C LEU A 208 3.13 9.72 -16.62
N TRP A 209 4.07 10.57 -17.03
CA TRP A 209 4.12 11.10 -18.38
C TRP A 209 4.34 10.00 -19.42
N HIS A 210 5.24 9.05 -19.16
CA HIS A 210 5.48 7.90 -20.01
C HIS A 210 4.22 7.03 -20.15
N ILE A 211 3.51 6.73 -19.05
CA ILE A 211 2.23 6.00 -19.09
C ILE A 211 1.19 6.78 -19.88
N HIS A 212 1.01 8.07 -19.59
CA HIS A 212 0.04 8.90 -20.28
C HIS A 212 0.31 8.93 -21.78
N ARG A 213 1.59 9.11 -22.17
CA ARG A 213 2.04 9.07 -23.57
C ARG A 213 1.80 7.70 -24.20
N THR A 214 1.94 6.62 -23.44
CA THR A 214 1.70 5.25 -23.92
C THR A 214 0.21 5.01 -24.15
N TYR A 215 -0.65 5.34 -23.18
CA TYR A 215 -2.10 5.11 -23.26
C TYR A 215 -2.81 6.01 -24.27
N THR A 216 -2.24 7.17 -24.57
CA THR A 216 -2.71 8.04 -25.66
C THR A 216 -2.18 7.63 -27.04
N PHE A 217 -1.39 6.54 -27.16
CA PHE A 217 -0.81 6.11 -28.44
C PHE A 217 -1.86 5.91 -29.53
N PHE A 218 -2.87 5.06 -29.31
CA PHE A 218 -3.90 4.76 -30.30
C PHE A 218 -4.79 5.97 -30.61
N ILE A 219 -5.09 6.79 -29.59
CA ILE A 219 -5.87 8.02 -29.76
C ILE A 219 -5.14 8.99 -30.70
N ARG A 220 -3.83 9.17 -30.52
CA ARG A 220 -3.02 10.08 -31.36
C ARG A 220 -2.91 9.64 -32.82
N ILE A 221 -2.95 8.33 -33.09
CA ILE A 221 -2.92 7.79 -34.46
C ILE A 221 -4.32 7.55 -35.03
N GLY A 222 -5.38 7.97 -34.33
CA GLY A 222 -6.77 7.87 -34.79
C GLY A 222 -7.34 6.46 -34.81
N ILE A 223 -6.79 5.53 -34.04
CA ILE A 223 -7.28 4.15 -33.94
C ILE A 223 -8.23 4.02 -32.74
N PRO A 224 -9.47 3.54 -32.94
CA PRO A 224 -10.43 3.36 -31.85
C PRO A 224 -10.04 2.20 -30.93
N GLY A 225 -10.58 2.17 -29.71
CA GLY A 225 -10.30 1.11 -28.76
C GLY A 225 -10.93 1.31 -27.39
N PRO A 226 -10.90 0.28 -26.52
CA PRO A 226 -11.29 0.41 -25.12
C PRO A 226 -10.32 1.30 -24.33
N SER A 227 -10.87 2.08 -23.42
CA SER A 227 -10.07 2.96 -22.55
C SER A 227 -9.25 2.14 -21.55
N PRO A 228 -7.92 2.28 -21.52
CA PRO A 228 -7.07 1.52 -20.62
C PRO A 228 -7.25 1.96 -19.15
N THR A 229 -7.26 0.99 -18.24
CA THR A 229 -7.14 1.24 -16.79
C THR A 229 -5.69 1.53 -16.39
N PHE A 230 -5.53 2.29 -15.30
CA PHE A 230 -4.20 2.64 -14.80
C PHE A 230 -3.40 1.39 -14.45
N PHE A 231 -2.10 1.38 -14.82
CA PHE A 231 -1.14 0.27 -14.64
C PHE A 231 -1.40 -1.02 -15.45
N PHE A 232 -2.64 -1.52 -15.49
CA PHE A 232 -2.96 -2.82 -16.10
C PHE A 232 -3.50 -2.74 -17.53
N GLY A 233 -3.77 -1.55 -18.05
CA GLY A 233 -4.36 -1.39 -19.38
C GLY A 233 -5.75 -2.02 -19.42
N ASN A 234 -5.99 -2.93 -20.34
CA ASN A 234 -7.25 -3.67 -20.47
C ASN A 234 -7.10 -5.14 -20.02
N LEU A 235 -5.98 -5.49 -19.39
CA LEU A 235 -5.69 -6.88 -19.01
C LEU A 235 -6.69 -7.42 -17.99
N MET A 236 -7.14 -6.60 -17.03
CA MET A 236 -8.12 -7.02 -16.03
C MET A 236 -9.48 -7.37 -16.67
N GLU A 237 -9.97 -6.54 -17.59
CA GLU A 237 -11.20 -6.82 -18.35
C GLU A 237 -11.08 -8.12 -19.17
N LEU A 238 -9.89 -8.42 -19.69
CA LEU A 238 -9.61 -9.65 -20.42
C LEU A 238 -9.55 -10.90 -19.51
N MET A 239 -8.99 -10.77 -18.31
CA MET A 239 -8.87 -11.88 -17.34
C MET A 239 -10.20 -12.22 -16.67
N GLU A 240 -10.98 -11.20 -16.28
CA GLU A 240 -12.26 -11.37 -15.59
C GLU A 240 -13.28 -12.14 -16.42
N ARG A 241 -13.30 -11.93 -17.74
CA ARG A 241 -14.27 -12.58 -18.64
C ARG A 241 -13.95 -14.05 -18.96
N LYS A 242 -12.85 -14.62 -18.45
CA LYS A 242 -12.39 -16.02 -18.64
C LYS A 242 -12.30 -16.52 -20.11
N ARG A 243 -12.57 -15.68 -21.09
CA ARG A 243 -12.60 -15.99 -22.52
C ARG A 243 -12.11 -14.79 -23.33
N PHE A 244 -10.79 -14.64 -23.43
CA PHE A 244 -10.10 -13.61 -24.22
C PHE A 244 -10.71 -13.42 -25.63
N THR A 245 -11.08 -14.51 -26.29
CA THR A 245 -11.70 -14.51 -27.62
C THR A 245 -13.07 -13.85 -27.68
N LEU A 246 -13.88 -13.95 -26.62
CA LEU A 246 -15.20 -13.30 -26.56
C LEU A 246 -15.05 -11.80 -26.39
N SER A 247 -14.15 -11.34 -25.51
CA SER A 247 -13.87 -9.92 -25.32
C SER A 247 -13.39 -9.27 -26.62
N ILE A 248 -12.46 -9.92 -27.33
CA ILE A 248 -12.03 -9.45 -28.65
C ILE A 248 -13.20 -9.38 -29.62
N LYS A 249 -14.04 -10.42 -29.69
CA LYS A 249 -15.20 -10.43 -30.59
C LYS A 249 -16.18 -9.29 -30.30
N GLU A 250 -16.42 -8.98 -29.03
CA GLU A 250 -17.28 -7.87 -28.61
C GLU A 250 -16.66 -6.51 -28.97
N TRP A 251 -15.35 -6.35 -28.73
CA TRP A 251 -14.63 -5.14 -29.13
C TRP A 251 -14.57 -4.97 -30.65
N THR A 252 -14.40 -6.05 -31.43
CA THR A 252 -14.49 -5.99 -32.90
C THR A 252 -15.87 -5.51 -33.35
N LYS A 253 -16.95 -5.94 -32.68
CA LYS A 253 -18.31 -5.44 -32.97
C LYS A 253 -18.47 -3.95 -32.63
N LYS A 254 -17.85 -3.50 -31.55
CA LYS A 254 -18.00 -2.13 -31.02
C LYS A 254 -17.10 -1.10 -31.73
N TYR A 255 -15.84 -1.43 -31.94
CA TYR A 255 -14.81 -0.51 -32.47
C TYR A 255 -14.47 -0.79 -33.93
N GLY A 256 -15.00 -1.87 -34.52
CA GLY A 256 -14.83 -2.23 -35.92
C GLY A 256 -13.68 -3.21 -36.17
N ARG A 257 -13.30 -3.32 -37.45
CA ARG A 257 -12.31 -4.31 -37.93
C ARG A 257 -10.87 -4.01 -37.48
N ILE A 258 -10.58 -2.78 -37.09
CA ILE A 258 -9.26 -2.35 -36.65
C ILE A 258 -9.44 -1.56 -35.36
N PHE A 259 -8.83 -2.03 -34.28
CA PHE A 259 -8.86 -1.33 -32.99
C PHE A 259 -7.60 -1.65 -32.18
N GLY A 260 -7.25 -0.75 -31.28
CA GLY A 260 -6.09 -0.89 -30.41
C GLY A 260 -6.51 -1.05 -28.95
N TYR A 261 -5.79 -1.86 -28.20
CA TYR A 261 -5.93 -1.95 -26.74
C TYR A 261 -4.56 -2.11 -26.09
N PHE A 262 -4.51 -2.04 -24.76
CA PHE A 262 -3.28 -2.15 -23.99
C PHE A 262 -3.29 -3.38 -23.09
N GLU A 263 -2.19 -4.10 -23.05
CA GLU A 263 -1.92 -5.15 -22.05
C GLU A 263 -0.80 -4.70 -21.12
N GLY A 264 -1.15 -4.32 -19.89
CA GLY A 264 -0.26 -3.49 -19.07
C GLY A 264 0.06 -2.20 -19.82
N HIS A 265 1.34 -1.97 -20.08
CA HIS A 265 1.82 -0.83 -20.89
C HIS A 265 2.10 -1.17 -22.36
N THR A 266 1.85 -2.41 -22.80
CA THR A 266 2.15 -2.83 -24.18
C THR A 266 0.97 -2.50 -25.11
N PRO A 267 1.15 -1.69 -26.17
CA PRO A 267 0.10 -1.46 -27.16
C PRO A 267 -0.10 -2.71 -28.03
N ILE A 268 -1.34 -3.15 -28.16
CA ILE A 268 -1.76 -4.27 -29.01
C ILE A 268 -2.74 -3.76 -30.06
N LEU A 269 -2.41 -3.98 -31.33
CA LEU A 269 -3.28 -3.68 -32.46
C LEU A 269 -4.00 -4.96 -32.92
N VAL A 270 -5.31 -4.90 -33.00
CA VAL A 270 -6.14 -5.97 -33.57
C VAL A 270 -6.54 -5.57 -34.98
N VAL A 271 -6.25 -6.43 -35.94
CA VAL A 271 -6.57 -6.24 -37.36
C VAL A 271 -7.40 -7.41 -37.84
N SER A 272 -8.57 -7.11 -38.42
CA SER A 272 -9.50 -8.08 -39.01
C SER A 272 -9.74 -7.84 -40.50
N ASP A 273 -9.03 -6.91 -41.13
CA ASP A 273 -9.14 -6.64 -42.57
C ASP A 273 -8.24 -7.59 -43.37
N PRO A 274 -8.77 -8.42 -44.29
CA PRO A 274 -7.99 -9.40 -45.03
C PRO A 274 -6.84 -8.80 -45.86
N ASN A 275 -7.01 -7.61 -46.41
CA ASN A 275 -5.97 -6.98 -47.23
C ASN A 275 -4.78 -6.58 -46.37
N ILE A 276 -5.04 -5.99 -45.20
CA ILE A 276 -4.00 -5.62 -44.24
C ILE A 276 -3.35 -6.88 -43.65
N LEU A 277 -4.14 -7.93 -43.38
CA LEU A 277 -3.59 -9.20 -42.91
C LEU A 277 -2.67 -9.84 -43.97
N GLN A 278 -3.01 -9.75 -45.25
CA GLN A 278 -2.14 -10.20 -46.33
C GLN A 278 -0.82 -9.42 -46.35
N ASP A 279 -0.88 -8.11 -46.16
CA ASP A 279 0.30 -7.26 -46.09
C ASP A 279 1.19 -7.64 -44.89
N ILE A 280 0.60 -7.82 -43.70
CA ILE A 280 1.32 -8.18 -42.46
C ILE A 280 1.93 -9.59 -42.56
N PHE A 281 1.13 -10.60 -42.92
CA PHE A 281 1.55 -12.00 -42.86
C PHE A 281 2.38 -12.46 -44.07
N ILE A 282 2.22 -11.81 -45.23
CA ILE A 282 2.89 -12.22 -46.47
C ILE A 282 3.92 -11.18 -46.91
N LYS A 283 3.47 -9.96 -47.26
CA LYS A 283 4.36 -8.97 -47.90
C LYS A 283 5.43 -8.43 -46.95
N SER A 284 5.06 -8.21 -45.69
CA SER A 284 5.93 -7.65 -44.64
C SER A 284 6.33 -8.68 -43.59
N PHE A 285 6.32 -9.97 -43.95
CA PHE A 285 6.68 -11.04 -43.02
C PHE A 285 8.05 -10.83 -42.35
N SER A 286 9.01 -10.21 -43.03
CA SER A 286 10.33 -9.87 -42.47
C SER A 286 10.26 -8.96 -41.24
N ASN A 287 9.19 -8.16 -41.09
CA ASN A 287 8.99 -7.28 -39.94
C ASN A 287 8.15 -7.93 -38.84
N PHE A 288 7.31 -8.91 -39.20
CA PHE A 288 6.33 -9.55 -38.31
C PHE A 288 6.60 -11.04 -38.06
N HIS A 289 7.84 -11.51 -38.25
CA HIS A 289 8.20 -12.93 -38.18
C HIS A 289 8.21 -13.51 -36.75
N SER A 290 8.25 -12.66 -35.72
CA SER A 290 8.37 -13.11 -34.32
C SER A 290 7.01 -13.09 -33.63
N HIS A 291 6.68 -14.19 -32.95
CA HIS A 291 5.53 -14.23 -32.05
C HIS A 291 5.80 -13.41 -30.78
N ARG A 292 4.70 -13.04 -30.12
CA ARG A 292 4.73 -12.37 -28.82
C ARG A 292 5.53 -13.23 -27.81
N PRO A 293 6.51 -12.65 -27.08
CA PRO A 293 7.21 -13.38 -26.03
C PRO A 293 6.24 -13.72 -24.89
N ILE A 294 6.29 -14.97 -24.43
CA ILE A 294 5.52 -15.43 -23.27
C ILE A 294 6.33 -15.03 -22.03
N ALA A 295 5.73 -14.23 -21.14
CA ALA A 295 6.42 -13.63 -19.99
C ALA A 295 6.92 -14.64 -18.93
N PHE A 296 6.53 -15.91 -19.05
CA PHE A 296 6.86 -16.98 -18.09
C PHE A 296 7.83 -18.03 -18.66
N ASP A 297 8.53 -17.74 -19.76
CA ASP A 297 9.54 -18.65 -20.27
C ASP A 297 10.75 -18.66 -19.32
N ASP A 298 11.14 -19.85 -18.85
CA ASP A 298 12.28 -20.06 -17.95
C ASP A 298 13.56 -19.47 -18.58
N PRO A 299 14.31 -18.59 -17.88
CA PRO A 299 15.57 -18.03 -18.36
C PRO A 299 16.61 -19.09 -18.78
N HIS A 300 16.53 -20.30 -18.21
CA HIS A 300 17.37 -21.45 -18.55
C HIS A 300 16.85 -22.23 -19.76
N MET A 301 15.54 -22.15 -20.05
CA MET A 301 14.89 -22.76 -21.20
C MET A 301 14.81 -21.77 -22.37
N LYS A 302 15.94 -21.10 -22.68
CA LYS A 302 16.04 -20.08 -23.75
C LYS A 302 15.45 -20.60 -25.07
N SER A 303 14.19 -20.25 -25.36
CA SER A 303 13.58 -20.28 -26.70
C SER A 303 13.94 -21.49 -27.58
N CYS A 304 14.01 -22.70 -26.99
CA CYS A 304 14.44 -23.90 -27.71
C CYS A 304 13.39 -24.41 -28.68
N HIS A 305 12.12 -24.22 -28.36
CA HIS A 305 11.01 -24.70 -29.17
C HIS A 305 10.63 -23.73 -30.27
N LEU A 306 10.21 -24.27 -31.43
CA LEU A 306 9.87 -23.50 -32.63
C LEU A 306 8.85 -22.38 -32.37
N PHE A 307 7.90 -22.59 -31.45
CA PHE A 307 6.85 -21.61 -31.17
C PHE A 307 7.32 -20.36 -30.41
N ASN A 308 8.37 -20.48 -29.60
CA ASN A 308 8.94 -19.38 -28.81
C ASN A 308 10.25 -18.84 -29.42
N ALA A 309 10.80 -19.52 -30.43
CA ALA A 309 11.98 -19.05 -31.14
C ALA A 309 11.69 -17.72 -31.85
N GLN A 310 12.66 -16.82 -31.82
CA GLN A 310 12.54 -15.49 -32.43
C GLN A 310 13.50 -15.35 -33.62
N SER A 311 13.06 -14.57 -34.61
CA SER A 311 13.87 -14.13 -35.76
C SER A 311 14.67 -15.27 -36.43
N LEU A 312 16.00 -15.13 -36.54
CA LEU A 312 16.88 -16.06 -37.25
C LEU A 312 16.82 -17.49 -36.69
N ARG A 313 16.62 -17.64 -35.38
CA ARG A 313 16.49 -18.97 -34.75
C ARG A 313 15.24 -19.69 -35.24
N TRP A 314 14.10 -18.99 -35.22
CA TRP A 314 12.85 -19.51 -35.76
C TRP A 314 13.01 -19.89 -37.23
N LYS A 315 13.64 -19.03 -38.05
CA LYS A 315 13.86 -19.27 -39.47
C LYS A 315 14.67 -20.55 -39.72
N ARG A 316 15.76 -20.75 -38.96
CA ARG A 316 16.59 -21.97 -39.04
C ARG A 316 15.84 -23.23 -38.63
N GLN A 317 15.12 -23.19 -37.50
CA GLN A 317 14.34 -24.33 -37.03
C GLN A 317 13.22 -24.69 -38.01
N ARG A 318 12.51 -23.69 -38.55
CA ARG A 318 11.46 -23.88 -39.55
C ARG A 318 12.02 -24.50 -40.84
N PHE A 319 13.18 -24.04 -41.29
CA PHE A 319 13.86 -24.61 -42.45
C PHE A 319 14.18 -26.11 -42.26
N ILE A 320 14.66 -26.51 -41.08
CA ILE A 320 14.99 -27.90 -40.76
C ILE A 320 13.73 -28.77 -40.66
N ILE A 321 12.64 -28.25 -40.09
CA ILE A 321 11.41 -29.03 -39.79
C ILE A 321 10.48 -29.15 -41.01
N ASN A 322 10.43 -28.12 -41.87
CA ASN A 322 9.49 -28.08 -43.00
C ASN A 322 9.52 -29.33 -43.91
N PRO A 323 10.67 -29.93 -44.27
CA PRO A 323 10.72 -31.12 -45.12
C PRO A 323 9.96 -32.33 -44.56
N THR A 324 9.89 -32.46 -43.23
CA THR A 324 9.17 -33.54 -42.53
C THR A 324 7.67 -33.50 -42.81
N PHE A 325 7.12 -32.32 -43.08
CA PHE A 325 5.69 -32.11 -43.38
C PHE A 325 5.41 -31.99 -44.88
N SER A 326 6.31 -32.44 -45.74
CA SER A 326 6.07 -32.51 -47.19
C SER A 326 4.97 -33.52 -47.52
N SER A 327 4.27 -33.30 -48.65
CA SER A 327 3.18 -34.19 -49.10
C SER A 327 3.62 -35.65 -49.25
N ALA A 328 4.87 -35.88 -49.68
CA ALA A 328 5.43 -37.23 -49.79
C ALA A 328 5.59 -37.92 -48.42
N LYS A 329 6.09 -37.19 -47.41
CA LYS A 329 6.22 -37.71 -46.04
C LYS A 329 4.87 -37.95 -45.38
N LEU A 330 3.92 -37.03 -45.56
CA LEU A 330 2.55 -37.20 -45.07
C LEU A 330 1.86 -38.43 -45.69
N LYS A 331 2.08 -38.67 -47.00
CA LYS A 331 1.58 -39.89 -47.67
C LYS A 331 2.23 -41.17 -47.12
N GLN A 332 3.50 -41.13 -46.72
CA GLN A 332 4.14 -42.27 -46.05
C GLN A 332 3.54 -42.55 -44.66
N MET A 333 3.15 -41.50 -43.93
CA MET A 333 2.52 -41.62 -42.60
C MET A 333 1.06 -42.07 -42.65
N SER A 334 0.37 -41.96 -43.80
CA SER A 334 -1.07 -42.20 -43.88
C SER A 334 -1.48 -43.61 -43.44
N SER A 335 -0.63 -44.61 -43.65
CA SER A 335 -0.88 -45.99 -43.21
C SER A 335 -0.96 -46.11 -41.68
N LEU A 336 -0.09 -45.39 -40.95
CA LEU A 336 -0.09 -45.35 -39.49
C LEU A 336 -1.34 -44.64 -38.97
N ILE A 337 -1.68 -43.50 -39.58
CA ILE A 337 -2.91 -42.75 -39.24
C ILE A 337 -4.15 -43.62 -39.45
N ASN A 338 -4.23 -44.35 -40.57
CA ASN A 338 -5.35 -45.25 -40.88
C ASN A 338 -5.49 -46.37 -39.84
N ARG A 339 -4.38 -46.87 -39.29
CA ARG A 339 -4.41 -47.86 -38.19
C ARG A 339 -5.02 -47.25 -36.93
N SER A 340 -4.64 -46.03 -36.57
CA SER A 340 -5.23 -45.30 -35.42
C SER A 340 -6.72 -45.01 -35.64
N VAL A 341 -7.13 -44.66 -36.87
CA VAL A 341 -8.56 -44.48 -37.25
C VAL A 341 -9.32 -45.79 -37.10
N THR A 342 -8.75 -46.91 -37.56
CA THR A 342 -9.40 -48.22 -37.46
C THR A 342 -9.62 -48.62 -36.00
N ALA A 343 -8.64 -48.36 -35.12
CA ALA A 343 -8.75 -48.59 -33.69
C ALA A 343 -9.83 -47.71 -33.04
N LEU A 344 -9.89 -46.42 -33.41
CA LEU A 344 -10.94 -45.50 -32.98
C LEU A 344 -12.32 -46.00 -33.40
N MET A 345 -12.51 -46.36 -34.66
CA MET A 345 -13.79 -46.85 -35.18
C MET A 345 -14.26 -48.11 -34.48
N LYS A 346 -13.35 -49.05 -34.20
CA LYS A 346 -13.66 -50.25 -33.41
C LYS A 346 -14.18 -49.86 -32.02
N LYS A 347 -13.49 -48.96 -31.32
CA LYS A 347 -13.87 -48.51 -29.98
C LYS A 347 -15.20 -47.75 -29.96
N LEU A 348 -15.47 -46.93 -30.97
CA LEU A 348 -16.75 -46.23 -31.12
C LEU A 348 -17.89 -47.21 -31.42
N THR A 349 -17.64 -48.26 -32.22
CA THR A 349 -18.64 -49.30 -32.52
C THR A 349 -19.00 -50.10 -31.26
N GLU A 350 -18.01 -50.46 -30.45
CA GLU A 350 -18.22 -51.12 -29.14
C GLU A 350 -19.11 -50.27 -28.22
N GLN A 351 -18.90 -48.95 -28.18
CA GLN A 351 -19.74 -48.03 -27.39
C GLN A 351 -21.13 -47.81 -27.99
N TYR A 352 -21.24 -47.75 -29.31
CA TYR A 352 -22.54 -47.66 -29.98
C TYR A 352 -23.42 -48.88 -29.66
N GLN A 353 -22.83 -50.08 -29.68
CA GLN A 353 -23.52 -51.33 -29.36
C GLN A 353 -23.98 -51.42 -27.89
N SER A 354 -23.31 -50.72 -26.96
CA SER A 354 -23.73 -50.69 -25.55
C SER A 354 -25.00 -49.86 -25.33
N GLY A 355 -25.40 -49.02 -26.30
CA GLY A 355 -26.57 -48.16 -26.22
C GLY A 355 -26.45 -47.00 -25.24
N GLN A 356 -25.28 -46.80 -24.63
CA GLN A 356 -25.05 -45.74 -23.64
C GLN A 356 -24.49 -44.48 -24.30
N SER A 357 -24.84 -43.32 -23.74
CA SER A 357 -24.18 -42.06 -24.09
C SER A 357 -22.73 -42.08 -23.64
N PHE A 358 -21.82 -41.65 -24.51
CA PHE A 358 -20.39 -41.56 -24.20
C PHE A 358 -19.81 -40.20 -24.58
N ASP A 359 -18.72 -39.80 -23.91
CA ASP A 359 -17.98 -38.58 -24.24
C ASP A 359 -17.02 -38.83 -25.41
N ILE A 360 -17.35 -38.28 -26.58
CA ILE A 360 -16.51 -38.36 -27.79
C ILE A 360 -15.15 -37.68 -27.60
N TYR A 361 -15.05 -36.66 -26.73
CA TYR A 361 -13.81 -35.91 -26.53
C TYR A 361 -12.70 -36.80 -25.96
N ALA A 362 -13.02 -37.70 -25.04
CA ALA A 362 -12.08 -38.68 -24.51
C ALA A 362 -11.49 -39.59 -25.59
N PHE A 363 -12.31 -40.04 -26.56
CA PHE A 363 -11.88 -40.88 -27.67
C PHE A 363 -11.01 -40.11 -28.67
N LEU A 364 -11.42 -38.89 -29.03
CA LEU A 364 -10.65 -38.03 -29.94
C LEU A 364 -9.29 -37.64 -29.34
N LYS A 365 -9.23 -37.41 -28.03
CA LYS A 365 -7.97 -37.14 -27.33
C LYS A 365 -7.01 -38.33 -27.43
N ARG A 366 -7.50 -39.56 -27.20
CA ARG A 366 -6.69 -40.78 -27.34
C ARG A 366 -6.24 -41.00 -28.78
N PHE A 367 -7.15 -40.86 -29.75
CA PHE A 367 -6.82 -40.93 -31.16
C PHE A 367 -5.73 -39.93 -31.56
N THR A 368 -5.80 -38.70 -31.06
CA THR A 368 -4.78 -37.67 -31.33
C THR A 368 -3.42 -38.09 -30.76
N MET A 369 -3.37 -38.65 -29.55
CA MET A 369 -2.12 -39.16 -28.97
C MET A 369 -1.56 -40.33 -29.77
N ASP A 370 -2.40 -41.30 -30.15
CA ASP A 370 -2.01 -42.46 -30.98
C ASP A 370 -1.62 -42.10 -32.42
N THR A 371 -1.94 -40.88 -32.86
CA THR A 371 -1.57 -40.38 -34.19
C THR A 371 -0.25 -39.61 -34.16
N ILE A 372 0.08 -38.99 -33.01
CA ILE A 372 1.28 -38.15 -32.85
C ILE A 372 2.48 -38.97 -32.34
N TRP A 373 2.25 -39.93 -31.44
CA TRP A 373 3.26 -40.84 -30.89
C TRP A 373 3.40 -42.10 -31.76
#